data_AF-A0A938D9A6-F1
#
_entry.id   AF-A0A938D9A6-F1
#
_cell.length_a   1.000
_cell.length_b   1.000
_cell.length_c   1.000
_cell.angle_alpha   90.00
_cell.angle_beta   90.00
_cell.angle_gamma   90.00
#
_symmetry.space_group_name_H-M   'P 1'
#
loop_
_entity.id
_entity.type
_entity.pdbx_description
1 polymer ?
#
loop_
_entity_poly.entity_id
_entity_poly.type
_entity_poly.pdbx_seq_one_letter_code
_entity_poly.pdbx_strand_id
1 'polypeptide(L)'
;MFVFLVVVSAVIVFVIAAITVGREARRLDAVAPRAVYDLEVAVAFVADALPETTQARLTLDELRELLVAHMRWLHAKGLQPDKVVDRPQDIDEVLIVDELTVAAFMLGAAEESGIEVLDDVDVVNVVEAHLAYFDAIGAIGPEPEGESL
;
A
#
# COMPACT_ATOMS: atom_id res chain seq x y z
N MET A 1 -30.36 25.97 44.67
CA MET A 1 -29.18 26.71 44.19
C MET A 1 -27.94 25.82 44.10
N PHE A 2 -27.52 25.15 45.18
CA PHE A 2 -26.33 24.27 45.16
C PHE A 2 -26.40 23.14 44.12
N VAL A 3 -27.48 22.36 44.11
CA VAL A 3 -27.68 21.25 43.16
C VAL A 3 -27.65 21.74 41.70
N PHE A 4 -28.24 22.90 41.43
CA PHE A 4 -28.20 23.52 40.11
C PHE A 4 -26.77 23.84 39.66
N LEU A 5 -25.96 24.43 40.54
CA LEU A 5 -24.54 24.73 40.24
C LEU A 5 -23.73 23.46 39.99
N VAL A 6 -23.98 22.39 40.75
CA VAL A 6 -23.32 21.08 40.55
C VAL A 6 -23.67 20.50 39.19
N VAL A 7 -24.95 20.51 38.81
CA VAL A 7 -25.40 20.01 37.50
C VAL A 7 -24.79 20.84 36.36
N VAL A 8 -24.81 22.17 36.46
CA VAL A 8 -24.21 23.06 35.46
C VAL A 8 -22.71 22.81 35.33
N SER A 9 -21.99 22.66 36.44
CA SER A 9 -20.56 22.37 36.44
C SER A 9 -20.26 21.01 35.80
N ALA A 10 -21.02 19.97 36.13
CA ALA A 10 -20.87 18.64 35.55
C ALA A 10 -21.11 18.65 34.03
N VAL A 11 -22.13 19.37 33.57
CA VAL A 11 -22.43 19.53 32.13
C VAL A 11 -21.29 20.27 31.42
N ILE A 12 -20.77 21.36 31.99
CA ILE A 12 -19.67 22.11 31.39
C ILE A 12 -18.42 21.25 31.26
N VAL A 13 -18.04 20.52 32.32
CA VAL A 13 -16.88 19.61 32.30
C VAL A 13 -17.06 18.51 31.25
N PHE A 14 -18.24 17.92 31.18
CA PHE A 14 -18.55 16.88 30.19
C PHE A 14 -18.45 17.42 28.75
N VAL A 15 -18.98 18.61 28.47
CA VAL A 15 -18.90 19.24 27.14
C VAL A 15 -17.45 19.51 26.76
N ILE A 16 -16.64 20.06 27.67
CA ILE A 16 -15.21 20.32 27.40
C ILE A 16 -14.50 18.99 27.11
N ALA A 17 -14.71 17.95 27.92
CA ALA A 17 -14.11 16.65 27.72
C ALA A 17 -14.52 16.02 26.38
N ALA A 18 -15.81 16.07 26.04
CA ALA A 18 -16.34 15.53 24.78
C ALA A 18 -15.77 16.26 23.56
N ILE A 19 -15.58 17.58 23.62
CA ILE A 19 -14.95 18.36 22.54
C ILE A 19 -13.48 17.97 22.39
N THR A 20 -12.73 17.86 23.48
CA THR A 20 -11.31 17.49 23.44
C THR A 20 -11.12 16.08 22.89
N VAL A 21 -11.87 15.10 23.41
CA VAL A 21 -11.79 13.70 22.95
C VAL A 21 -12.31 13.57 21.53
N GLY A 22 -13.43 14.20 21.18
CA GLY A 22 -13.99 14.14 19.82
C GLY A 22 -13.13 14.85 18.77
N ARG A 23 -12.34 15.85 19.17
CA ARG A 23 -11.34 16.49 18.30
C ARG A 23 -10.12 15.58 18.11
N GLU A 24 -9.68 14.88 19.14
CA GLU A 24 -8.53 13.96 19.08
C GLU A 24 -8.86 12.66 18.34
N ALA A 25 -10.04 12.09 18.61
CA ALA A 25 -10.57 10.91 17.92
C ALA A 25 -10.70 11.16 16.41
N ARG A 26 -11.24 12.32 16.00
CA ARG A 26 -11.29 12.68 14.57
C ARG A 26 -9.90 12.88 13.94
N ARG A 27 -8.88 13.25 14.71
CA ARG A 27 -7.50 13.33 14.20
C ARG A 27 -6.90 11.94 14.00
N LEU A 28 -7.24 10.99 14.85
CA LEU A 28 -6.74 9.61 14.80
C LEU A 28 -7.52 8.73 13.83
N ASP A 29 -8.82 8.95 13.67
CA ASP A 29 -9.64 8.31 12.61
C ASP A 29 -9.20 8.74 11.20
N ALA A 30 -8.54 9.90 11.08
CA ALA A 30 -7.92 10.33 9.83
C ALA A 30 -6.55 9.66 9.56
N VAL A 31 -6.02 8.88 10.50
CA VAL A 31 -4.83 8.05 10.31
C VAL A 31 -5.32 6.66 9.92
N ALA A 32 -5.49 6.44 8.61
CA ALA A 32 -5.73 5.10 8.08
C ALA A 32 -4.69 4.11 8.65
N PRO A 33 -5.08 2.84 8.93
CA PRO A 33 -4.13 1.80 9.32
C PRO A 33 -2.93 1.85 8.36
N ARG A 34 -1.74 2.15 8.89
CA ARG A 34 -0.54 2.31 8.04
C ARG A 34 -0.29 0.97 7.39
N ALA A 35 -0.37 0.94 6.07
CA ALA A 35 0.02 -0.17 5.23
C ALA A 35 1.52 -0.47 5.46
N VAL A 36 1.85 -1.37 6.38
CA VAL A 36 3.23 -1.82 6.53
C VAL A 36 3.44 -2.94 5.53
N TYR A 37 4.30 -2.69 4.55
CA TYR A 37 4.72 -3.73 3.63
C TYR A 37 5.50 -4.81 4.39
N ASP A 38 5.04 -6.05 4.28
CA ASP A 38 5.73 -7.23 4.79
C ASP A 38 6.00 -8.19 3.62
N LEU A 39 7.28 -8.48 3.38
CA LEU A 39 7.70 -9.31 2.25
C LEU A 39 7.18 -10.74 2.36
N GLU A 40 7.14 -11.32 3.56
CA GLU A 40 6.70 -12.71 3.74
C GLU A 40 5.19 -12.82 3.49
N VAL A 41 4.43 -11.84 3.98
CA VAL A 41 2.98 -11.75 3.72
C VAL A 41 2.70 -11.50 2.24
N ALA A 42 3.47 -10.61 1.59
CA ALA A 42 3.34 -10.35 0.16
C ALA A 42 3.59 -11.60 -0.68
N VAL A 43 4.64 -12.37 -0.37
CA VAL A 43 4.95 -13.63 -1.08
C VAL A 43 3.80 -14.64 -0.94
N ALA A 44 3.26 -14.81 0.27
CA ALA A 44 2.14 -15.72 0.50
C ALA A 44 0.87 -15.26 -0.26
N PHE A 45 0.55 -13.96 -0.19
CA PHE A 45 -0.60 -13.39 -0.88
C PHE A 45 -0.50 -13.53 -2.40
N VAL A 46 0.66 -13.21 -2.97
CA VAL A 46 0.88 -13.30 -4.41
C VAL A 46 0.86 -14.75 -4.86
N ALA A 47 1.50 -15.67 -4.11
CA ALA A 47 1.45 -17.09 -4.42
C ALA A 47 0.02 -17.64 -4.48
N ASP A 48 -0.85 -17.22 -3.54
CA ASP A 48 -2.26 -17.63 -3.50
C ASP A 48 -3.11 -16.99 -4.62
N ALA A 49 -2.71 -15.82 -5.11
CA ALA A 49 -3.42 -15.09 -6.17
C ALA A 49 -3.00 -15.50 -7.59
N LEU A 50 -1.84 -16.13 -7.76
CA LEU A 50 -1.31 -16.50 -9.06
C LEU A 50 -2.11 -17.63 -9.75
N PRO A 51 -2.28 -17.61 -11.08
CA PRO A 51 -2.84 -18.75 -11.81
C PRO A 51 -2.00 -20.02 -11.64
N GLU A 52 -2.64 -21.20 -11.65
CA GLU A 52 -1.97 -22.50 -11.49
C GLU A 52 -0.84 -22.72 -12.51
N THR A 53 -1.00 -22.18 -13.72
CA THR A 53 0.01 -22.25 -14.80
C THR A 53 1.30 -21.51 -14.45
N THR A 54 1.19 -20.35 -13.79
CA THR A 54 2.32 -19.54 -13.33
C THR A 54 2.94 -20.14 -12.07
N GLN A 55 2.10 -20.62 -11.12
CA GLN A 55 2.59 -21.29 -9.91
C GLN A 55 3.43 -22.54 -10.21
N ALA A 56 3.05 -23.31 -11.23
CA ALA A 56 3.78 -24.52 -11.62
C ALA A 56 5.19 -24.25 -12.17
N ARG A 57 5.46 -23.01 -12.57
CA ARG A 57 6.69 -22.56 -13.24
C ARG A 57 7.59 -21.73 -12.33
N LEU A 58 7.09 -21.25 -11.20
CA LEU A 58 7.77 -20.33 -10.31
C LEU A 58 7.92 -20.93 -8.93
N THR A 59 9.13 -20.97 -8.41
CA THR A 59 9.38 -21.34 -7.02
C THR A 59 9.09 -20.17 -6.08
N LEU A 60 8.80 -20.49 -4.80
CA LEU A 60 8.58 -19.48 -3.75
C LEU A 60 9.80 -18.57 -3.53
N ASP A 61 11.01 -19.08 -3.77
CA ASP A 61 12.24 -18.30 -3.62
C ASP A 61 12.44 -17.33 -4.79
N GLU A 62 12.19 -17.76 -6.02
CA GLU A 62 12.20 -16.90 -7.21
C GLU A 62 11.10 -15.83 -7.14
N LEU A 63 9.91 -16.18 -6.66
CA LEU A 63 8.84 -15.21 -6.41
C LEU A 63 9.31 -14.12 -5.43
N ARG A 64 9.95 -14.52 -4.33
CA ARG A 64 10.50 -13.56 -3.36
C ARG A 64 11.52 -12.62 -3.99
N GLU A 65 12.41 -13.14 -4.83
CA GLU A 65 13.41 -12.34 -5.54
C GLU A 65 12.77 -11.33 -6.49
N LEU A 66 11.72 -11.73 -7.22
CA LEU A 66 10.94 -10.84 -8.08
C LEU A 66 10.26 -9.72 -7.29
N LEU A 67 9.61 -10.03 -6.16
CA LEU A 67 8.98 -9.00 -5.33
C LEU A 67 10.01 -8.01 -4.76
N VAL A 68 11.19 -8.51 -4.38
CA VAL A 68 12.31 -7.65 -3.93
C VAL A 68 12.83 -6.78 -5.07
N ALA A 69 12.97 -7.32 -6.28
CA ALA A 69 13.37 -6.56 -7.46
C ALA A 69 12.37 -5.46 -7.79
N HIS A 70 11.07 -5.76 -7.72
CA HIS A 70 10.01 -4.77 -7.90
C HIS A 70 10.07 -3.65 -6.85
N MET A 71 10.28 -4.00 -5.57
CA MET A 71 10.47 -3.00 -4.52
C MET A 71 11.71 -2.14 -4.74
N ARG A 72 12.84 -2.71 -5.20
CA ARG A 72 14.04 -1.92 -5.54
C ARG A 72 13.79 -0.97 -6.70
N TRP A 73 13.02 -1.39 -7.69
CA TRP A 73 12.62 -0.52 -8.79
C TRP A 73 11.74 0.64 -8.33
N LEU A 74 10.73 0.35 -7.50
CA LEU A 74 9.86 1.35 -6.92
C LEU A 74 10.67 2.39 -6.13
N HIS A 75 11.66 1.92 -5.36
CA HIS A 75 12.61 2.78 -4.67
C HIS A 75 13.46 3.63 -5.63
N ALA A 76 14.02 3.03 -6.69
CA ALA A 76 14.80 3.73 -7.70
C ALA A 76 13.99 4.79 -8.47
N LYS A 77 12.68 4.60 -8.60
CA LYS A 77 11.73 5.56 -9.18
C LYS A 77 11.26 6.64 -8.20
N GLY A 78 11.70 6.61 -6.94
CA GLY A 78 11.28 7.56 -5.92
C GLY A 78 9.85 7.34 -5.42
N LEU A 79 9.24 6.20 -5.75
CA LEU A 79 7.86 5.86 -5.41
C LEU A 79 7.73 5.22 -4.02
N GLN A 80 8.86 5.02 -3.32
CA GLN A 80 8.85 4.67 -1.91
C GLN A 80 9.17 5.90 -1.07
N PRO A 81 8.37 6.22 -0.05
CA PRO A 81 8.72 7.28 0.88
C PRO A 81 10.02 6.90 1.62
N ASP A 82 11.05 7.75 1.49
CA ASP A 82 12.38 7.55 2.11
C ASP A 82 12.35 7.40 3.65
N LYS A 83 11.23 7.75 4.30
CA LYS A 83 11.08 7.63 5.75
C LYS A 83 9.64 7.35 6.18
N VAL A 84 9.49 6.48 7.19
CA VAL A 84 8.26 6.23 7.97
C VAL A 84 7.99 7.37 8.97
N VAL A 85 8.09 8.63 8.55
CA VAL A 85 7.76 9.77 9.43
C VAL A 85 6.37 10.29 9.15
N ASP A 86 5.71 10.68 10.25
CA ASP A 86 4.43 11.40 10.30
C ASP A 86 4.47 12.69 9.47
N ARG A 87 4.35 12.57 8.15
CA ARG A 87 4.09 13.67 7.25
C ARG A 87 2.89 13.34 6.37
N PRO A 88 2.04 14.33 6.07
CA PRO A 88 1.17 14.24 4.91
C PRO A 88 2.04 13.84 3.72
N GLN A 89 1.59 12.87 2.94
CA GLN A 89 2.21 12.50 1.67
C GLN A 89 2.42 13.79 0.85
N ASP A 90 3.67 14.21 0.68
CA ASP A 90 4.05 15.36 -0.14
C ASP A 90 4.41 14.78 -1.51
N ILE A 91 3.38 14.27 -2.20
CA ILE A 91 3.50 13.79 -3.57
C ILE A 91 3.37 15.04 -4.44
N ASP A 92 4.49 15.69 -4.73
CA ASP A 92 4.52 16.87 -5.61
C ASP A 92 4.16 16.52 -7.07
N GLU A 93 4.22 15.23 -7.45
CA GLU A 93 4.02 14.78 -8.82
C GLU A 93 3.20 13.47 -8.85
N VAL A 94 1.97 13.53 -9.37
CA VAL A 94 1.13 12.35 -9.63
C VAL A 94 1.78 11.57 -10.77
N LEU A 95 2.59 10.57 -10.42
CA LEU A 95 3.21 9.68 -11.41
C LEU A 95 2.24 8.53 -11.71
N ILE A 96 1.55 8.61 -12.85
CA ILE A 96 0.76 7.51 -13.40
C ILE A 96 1.75 6.51 -14.00
N VAL A 97 1.90 5.36 -13.34
CA VAL A 97 2.73 4.27 -13.85
C VAL A 97 1.84 3.35 -14.68
N ASP A 98 2.09 3.32 -15.98
CA ASP A 98 1.45 2.38 -16.90
C ASP A 98 1.91 0.94 -16.59
N GLU A 99 0.95 0.03 -16.43
CA GLU A 99 1.15 -1.38 -16.06
C GLU A 99 2.11 -2.11 -17.02
N LEU A 100 2.04 -1.78 -18.31
CA LEU A 100 2.94 -2.26 -19.36
C LEU A 100 4.41 -1.86 -19.13
N THR A 101 4.66 -0.69 -18.52
CA THR A 101 6.03 -0.24 -18.21
C THR A 101 6.62 -1.01 -17.03
N VAL A 102 5.80 -1.41 -16.06
CA VAL A 102 6.21 -2.23 -14.91
C VAL A 102 6.51 -3.65 -15.37
N ALA A 103 5.63 -4.23 -16.19
CA ALA A 103 5.81 -5.57 -16.74
C ALA A 103 7.12 -5.69 -17.54
N ALA A 104 7.41 -4.72 -18.42
CA ALA A 104 8.66 -4.71 -19.20
C ALA A 104 9.92 -4.59 -18.32
N PHE A 105 9.87 -3.82 -17.24
CA PHE A 105 10.99 -3.72 -16.30
C PHE A 105 11.19 -5.03 -15.53
N MET A 106 10.12 -5.64 -15.05
CA MET A 106 10.19 -6.90 -14.31
C MET A 106 10.69 -8.06 -15.17
N LEU A 107 10.39 -8.07 -16.47
CA LEU A 107 10.95 -9.04 -17.41
C LEU A 107 12.48 -8.96 -17.47
N GLY A 108 13.03 -7.73 -17.56
CA GLY A 108 14.48 -7.52 -17.52
C GLY A 108 15.12 -7.91 -16.18
N ALA A 109 14.43 -7.68 -15.06
CA ALA A 109 14.91 -8.10 -13.73
C ALA A 109 14.89 -9.63 -13.54
N ALA A 110 13.91 -10.31 -14.13
CA ALA A 110 13.82 -11.78 -14.14
C ALA A 110 14.98 -12.40 -14.93
N GLU A 111 15.30 -11.84 -16.11
CA GLU A 111 16.48 -12.25 -16.90
C GLU A 111 17.79 -12.03 -16.14
N GLU A 112 17.94 -10.88 -15.46
CA GLU A 112 19.14 -10.55 -14.69
C GLU A 112 19.32 -11.45 -13.45
N SER A 113 18.21 -11.98 -12.93
CA SER A 113 18.18 -12.93 -11.80
C SER A 113 18.27 -14.40 -12.25
N GLY A 114 18.30 -14.67 -13.56
CA GLY A 114 18.42 -16.02 -14.13
C GLY A 114 17.15 -16.85 -14.05
N ILE A 115 15.98 -16.23 -13.95
CA ILE A 115 14.67 -16.91 -13.87
C ILE A 115 14.21 -17.25 -15.29
N GLU A 116 14.76 -18.31 -15.88
CA GLU A 116 14.50 -18.72 -17.27
C GLU A 116 13.08 -19.26 -17.53
N VAL A 117 12.30 -19.52 -16.49
CA VAL A 117 11.04 -20.28 -16.60
C VAL A 117 9.82 -19.37 -16.81
N LEU A 118 9.96 -18.05 -16.78
CA LEU A 118 8.85 -17.10 -16.92
C LEU A 118 8.73 -16.57 -18.35
N ASP A 119 7.49 -16.41 -18.80
CA ASP A 119 7.16 -15.61 -20.00
C ASP A 119 6.53 -14.26 -19.61
N ASP A 120 6.34 -13.39 -20.60
CA ASP A 120 5.74 -12.06 -20.40
C ASP A 120 4.39 -12.11 -19.66
N VAL A 121 3.59 -13.15 -19.89
CA VAL A 121 2.28 -13.32 -19.25
C VAL A 121 2.44 -13.66 -17.78
N ASP A 122 3.37 -14.55 -17.44
CA ASP A 122 3.65 -14.89 -16.05
C ASP A 122 4.16 -13.70 -15.24
N VAL A 123 4.99 -12.85 -15.85
CA VAL A 123 5.48 -11.61 -15.20
C VAL A 123 4.34 -10.63 -14.96
N VAL A 124 3.42 -10.46 -15.92
CA VAL A 124 2.23 -9.62 -15.75
C VAL A 124 1.36 -10.15 -14.59
N ASN A 125 1.11 -11.46 -14.52
CA ASN A 125 0.35 -12.05 -13.43
C ASN A 125 0.97 -11.77 -12.04
N VAL A 126 2.31 -11.81 -11.94
CA VAL A 126 3.03 -11.47 -10.70
C VAL A 126 2.87 -10.00 -10.35
N VAL A 127 2.98 -9.09 -11.33
CA VAL A 127 2.79 -7.64 -11.13
C VAL A 127 1.37 -7.34 -10.67
N GLU A 128 0.36 -7.85 -11.38
CA GLU A 128 -1.06 -7.67 -11.05
C GLU A 128 -1.36 -8.15 -9.63
N ALA A 129 -0.90 -9.36 -9.28
CA ALA A 129 -1.09 -9.91 -7.94
C ALA A 129 -0.37 -9.08 -6.86
N HIS A 130 0.81 -8.53 -7.15
CA HIS A 130 1.56 -7.69 -6.21
C HIS A 130 0.92 -6.30 -6.04
N LEU A 131 0.34 -5.73 -7.11
CA LEU A 131 -0.48 -4.52 -7.04
C LEU A 131 -1.76 -4.76 -6.23
N ALA A 132 -2.43 -5.90 -6.42
CA ALA A 132 -3.58 -6.28 -5.60
C ALA A 132 -3.23 -6.40 -4.11
N TYR A 133 -2.02 -6.85 -3.77
CA TYR A 133 -1.54 -6.82 -2.39
C TYR A 133 -1.39 -5.38 -1.87
N PHE A 134 -0.82 -4.46 -2.66
CA PHE A 134 -0.71 -3.05 -2.29
C PHE A 134 -2.09 -2.40 -2.09
N ASP A 135 -3.07 -2.70 -2.93
CA ASP A 135 -4.45 -2.25 -2.76
C ASP A 135 -5.06 -2.79 -1.45
N ALA A 136 -4.90 -4.10 -1.19
CA ALA A 136 -5.43 -4.77 0.00
C ALA A 136 -4.87 -4.20 1.31
N ILE A 137 -3.63 -3.72 1.33
CA ILE A 137 -3.04 -3.06 2.50
C ILE A 137 -3.34 -1.56 2.55
N GLY A 138 -3.98 -0.97 1.52
CA GLY A 138 -4.27 0.45 1.43
C GLY A 138 -3.06 1.31 1.07
N ALA A 139 -2.08 0.74 0.37
CA ALA A 139 -0.91 1.45 -0.13
C ALA A 139 -1.16 2.16 -1.48
N ILE A 140 -2.29 1.88 -2.15
CA ILE A 140 -2.73 2.56 -3.37
C ILE A 140 -3.73 3.67 -3.00
N GLY A 141 -3.50 4.88 -3.49
CA GLY A 141 -4.40 6.01 -3.31
C GLY A 141 -5.66 5.88 -4.18
N PRO A 142 -6.73 6.64 -3.89
CA PRO A 142 -7.91 6.65 -4.74
C PRO A 142 -7.51 6.99 -6.18
N GLU A 143 -8.09 6.27 -7.14
CA GLU A 143 -7.89 6.57 -8.55
C GLU A 143 -8.26 8.04 -8.79
N PRO A 144 -7.38 8.85 -9.42
CA PRO A 144 -7.74 10.22 -9.72
C PRO A 144 -9.01 10.19 -10.56
N GLU A 145 -10.03 10.97 -10.17
CA GLU A 145 -11.23 11.18 -10.99
C GLU A 145 -10.77 11.78 -12.32
N GLY A 146 -10.51 10.92 -13.31
CA GLY A 146 -10.08 11.32 -14.63
C GLY A 146 -11.25 11.91 -15.40
N GLU A 147 -11.14 13.18 -15.77
CA GLU A 147 -11.82 13.70 -16.96
C GLU A 147 -11.51 12.78 -18.14
N SER A 148 -12.55 12.08 -18.62
CA SER A 148 -12.52 11.36 -19.88
C SER A 148 -12.14 12.31 -21.02
N LEU A 149 -10.98 12.11 -21.64
CA LEU A 149 -10.60 12.73 -22.91
C LEU A 149 -10.48 11.66 -24.00
#